data_AF-A0A7Y4X6L7-F1
#
_entry.id   AF-A0A7Y4X6L7-F1
#
_cell.length_a   1.000
_cell.length_b   1.000
_cell.length_c   1.000
_cell.angle_alpha   90.00
_cell.angle_beta   90.00
_cell.angle_gamma   90.00
#
_symmetry.space_group_name_H-M   'P 1'
#
loop_
_entity.id
_entity.type
_entity.pdbx_description
1 polymer ?
#
loop_
_entity_poly.entity_id
_entity_poly.type
_entity_poly.pdbx_seq_one_letter_code
_entity_poly.pdbx_strand_id
1 'polypeptide(L)'
;YPALDPEFPATSSSKIITGLLRQQMHYNGVVVTDDLEMGAVVRHATVAQTVINALNAGADLMLVCHKIELAIEARDACLHALENGTLSSQRVEEAVQRINALRQAHQSRQELAPPPVKERDYALLVEEILRTST
;
A
#
# COMPACT_ATOMS: atom_id res chain seq x y z
N TYR A 1 2.69 15.62 -6.79
CA TYR A 1 3.28 15.57 -8.14
C TYR A 1 2.52 16.54 -9.03
N PRO A 2 2.78 17.86 -8.92
CA PRO A 2 1.88 18.87 -9.50
C PRO A 2 1.68 18.77 -11.02
N ALA A 3 2.71 18.30 -11.75
CA ALA A 3 2.62 18.08 -13.19
C ALA A 3 1.71 16.91 -13.60
N LEU A 4 1.44 15.96 -12.68
CA LEU A 4 0.57 14.80 -12.93
C LEU A 4 -0.79 14.99 -12.26
N ASP A 5 -0.79 15.45 -11.01
CA ASP A 5 -1.98 15.81 -10.27
C ASP A 5 -1.66 16.96 -9.30
N PRO A 6 -2.19 18.18 -9.56
CA PRO A 6 -2.00 19.32 -8.67
C PRO A 6 -2.92 19.27 -7.45
N GLU A 7 -3.99 18.48 -7.49
CA GLU A 7 -5.03 18.46 -6.45
C GLU A 7 -4.73 17.44 -5.34
N PHE A 8 -4.18 16.28 -5.72
CA PHE A 8 -3.95 15.17 -4.80
C PHE A 8 -2.49 14.74 -4.73
N PRO A 9 -2.00 14.31 -3.55
CA PRO A 9 -0.76 13.55 -3.48
C PRO A 9 -0.91 12.23 -4.25
N ALA A 10 0.22 11.63 -4.66
CA ALA A 10 0.20 10.38 -5.43
C ALA A 10 -0.62 9.28 -4.75
N THR A 11 -0.54 9.17 -3.42
CA THR A 11 -1.25 8.18 -2.59
C THR A 11 -2.77 8.21 -2.75
N SER A 12 -3.36 9.35 -3.12
CA SER A 12 -4.81 9.54 -3.27
C SER A 12 -5.20 10.00 -4.68
N SER A 13 -4.28 9.96 -5.64
CA SER A 13 -4.53 10.43 -7.00
C SER A 13 -4.92 9.27 -7.92
N SER A 14 -6.16 9.27 -8.42
CA SER A 14 -6.60 8.31 -9.43
C SER A 14 -5.86 8.48 -10.76
N LYS A 15 -5.46 9.72 -11.10
CA LYS A 15 -4.64 10.02 -12.29
C LYS A 15 -3.30 9.28 -12.23
N ILE A 16 -2.69 9.21 -11.05
CA ILE A 16 -1.38 8.57 -10.85
C ILE A 16 -1.53 7.05 -10.64
N ILE A 17 -2.34 6.61 -9.68
CA ILE A 17 -2.41 5.19 -9.36
C ILE A 17 -3.14 4.42 -10.45
N THR A 18 -4.36 4.83 -10.81
CA THR A 18 -5.13 4.12 -11.84
C THR A 18 -4.65 4.49 -13.24
N GLY A 19 -4.56 5.79 -13.55
CA GLY A 19 -4.21 6.26 -14.90
C GLY A 19 -2.78 5.91 -15.32
N LEU A 20 -1.78 6.27 -14.53
CA LEU A 20 -0.39 6.00 -14.88
C LEU A 20 0.02 4.57 -14.53
N LEU A 21 -0.03 4.19 -13.24
CA LEU A 21 0.53 2.92 -12.79
C LEU A 21 -0.25 1.69 -13.29
N ARG A 22 -1.58 1.66 -13.13
CA ARG A 22 -2.37 0.50 -13.56
C ARG A 22 -2.60 0.46 -15.06
N GLN A 23 -3.00 1.57 -15.68
CA GLN A 23 -3.40 1.59 -17.09
C GLN A 23 -2.21 1.74 -18.03
N GLN A 24 -1.35 2.76 -17.86
CA GLN A 24 -0.24 3.01 -18.80
C GLN A 24 0.96 2.09 -18.55
N MET A 25 1.30 1.83 -17.28
CA MET A 25 2.43 0.94 -16.93
C MET A 25 2.01 -0.52 -16.79
N HIS A 26 0.71 -0.82 -16.94
CA HIS A 26 0.14 -2.17 -16.87
C HIS A 26 0.45 -2.93 -15.57
N TYR A 27 0.59 -2.23 -14.45
CA TYR A 27 0.82 -2.87 -13.16
C TYR A 27 -0.46 -3.49 -12.60
N ASN A 28 -0.50 -4.81 -12.55
CA ASN A 28 -1.65 -5.59 -12.09
C ASN A 28 -1.48 -6.21 -10.69
N GLY A 29 -0.34 -5.94 -10.04
CA GLY A 29 -0.07 -6.40 -8.68
C GLY A 29 -0.76 -5.56 -7.60
N VAL A 30 -0.38 -5.82 -6.35
CA VAL A 30 -0.87 -5.11 -5.17
C VAL A 30 -0.20 -3.75 -5.04
N VAL A 31 -1.00 -2.69 -5.00
CA VAL A 31 -0.51 -1.34 -4.70
C VAL A 31 -0.65 -1.08 -3.20
N VAL A 32 0.46 -0.82 -2.53
CA VAL A 32 0.52 -0.51 -1.10
C VAL A 32 0.85 0.97 -0.92
N THR A 33 0.15 1.66 -0.01
CA THR A 33 0.50 3.04 0.34
C THR A 33 1.76 3.07 1.21
N ASP A 34 2.42 4.22 1.28
CA ASP A 34 3.27 4.51 2.45
C ASP A 34 2.40 4.75 3.70
N ASP A 35 3.00 4.92 4.87
CA ASP A 35 2.27 5.17 6.11
C ASP A 35 1.43 6.45 6.02
N LEU A 36 0.12 6.28 6.23
CA LEU A 36 -0.86 7.35 6.11
C LEU A 36 -0.88 8.27 7.35
N GLU A 37 -0.15 7.91 8.41
CA GLU A 37 0.07 8.77 9.57
C GLU A 37 1.24 9.75 9.37
N MET A 38 2.00 9.63 8.28
CA MET A 38 3.09 10.54 7.97
C MET A 38 2.56 11.97 7.79
N GLY A 39 3.32 12.94 8.32
CA GLY A 39 2.89 14.35 8.36
C GLY A 39 2.59 14.98 6.99
N ALA A 40 3.02 14.38 5.88
CA ALA A 40 2.64 14.82 4.54
C ALA A 40 1.18 14.53 4.17
N VAL A 41 0.57 13.52 4.79
CA VAL A 41 -0.80 13.07 4.54
C VAL A 41 -1.79 13.77 5.47
N VAL A 42 -1.46 13.85 6.76
CA VAL A 42 -2.33 14.41 7.81
C VAL A 42 -2.58 15.93 7.65
N ARG A 43 -1.77 16.64 6.85
CA ARG A 43 -1.98 18.07 6.55
C ARG A 43 -3.17 18.36 5.65
N HIS A 44 -3.65 17.38 4.88
CA HIS A 44 -4.65 17.60 3.83
C HIS A 44 -5.98 16.90 4.11
N ALA A 45 -5.98 15.84 4.93
CA ALA A 45 -7.16 15.07 5.29
C ALA A 45 -6.92 14.27 6.57
N THR A 46 -8.01 13.75 7.16
CA THR A 46 -7.90 12.74 8.22
C THR A 46 -7.38 11.42 7.67
N VAL A 47 -6.85 10.54 8.54
CA VAL A 47 -6.40 9.20 8.14
C VAL A 47 -7.55 8.41 7.51
N ALA A 48 -8.74 8.43 8.12
CA ALA A 48 -9.94 7.80 7.60
C ALA A 48 -10.28 8.26 6.17
N GLN A 49 -10.31 9.59 5.93
CA GLN A 49 -10.59 10.13 4.60
C GLN A 49 -9.50 9.76 3.60
N THR A 50 -8.24 9.73 4.03
CA THR A 50 -7.13 9.34 3.16
C THR A 50 -7.22 7.87 2.76
N VAL A 51 -7.58 6.98 3.69
CA VAL A 51 -7.78 5.55 3.40
C VAL A 51 -8.85 5.36 2.32
N ILE A 52 -10.01 6.02 2.46
CA ILE A 52 -11.09 5.96 1.48
C ILE A 52 -10.63 6.51 0.13
N ASN A 53 -9.95 7.67 0.13
CA ASN A 53 -9.44 8.29 -1.10
C ASN A 53 -8.39 7.42 -1.79
N ALA A 54 -7.48 6.81 -1.04
CA ALA A 54 -6.44 5.91 -1.58
C ALA A 54 -7.07 4.66 -2.19
N LEU A 55 -8.06 4.05 -1.53
CA LEU A 55 -8.83 2.94 -2.08
C LEU A 55 -9.48 3.33 -3.42
N ASN A 56 -10.23 4.43 -3.44
CA ASN A 56 -10.91 4.93 -4.64
C ASN A 56 -9.91 5.32 -5.75
N ALA A 57 -8.72 5.82 -5.41
CA ALA A 57 -7.66 6.13 -6.36
C ALA A 57 -7.05 4.87 -7.00
N GLY A 58 -7.15 3.72 -6.33
CA GLY A 58 -6.68 2.45 -6.84
C GLY A 58 -5.64 1.75 -5.97
N ALA A 59 -5.34 2.22 -4.75
CA ALA A 59 -4.48 1.50 -3.79
C ALA A 59 -5.22 0.29 -3.21
N ASP A 60 -4.54 -0.83 -2.99
CA ASP A 60 -5.16 -2.07 -2.50
C ASP A 60 -4.95 -2.28 -0.99
N LEU A 61 -3.83 -1.79 -0.45
CA LEU A 61 -3.48 -1.94 0.97
C LEU A 61 -2.98 -0.61 1.52
N MET A 62 -3.58 -0.17 2.63
CA MET A 62 -3.27 1.10 3.27
C MET A 62 -2.51 0.85 4.56
N LEU A 63 -1.39 1.56 4.73
CA LEU A 63 -0.56 1.46 5.92
C LEU A 63 -0.96 2.52 6.96
N VAL A 64 -1.26 2.07 8.17
CA VAL A 64 -1.50 2.89 9.36
C VAL A 64 -0.66 2.26 10.48
N CYS A 65 0.50 2.84 10.74
CA CYS A 65 1.59 2.15 11.44
C CYS A 65 1.79 2.52 12.91
N HIS A 66 1.32 3.67 13.36
CA HIS A 66 1.63 4.24 14.67
C HIS A 66 0.49 4.12 15.68
N LYS A 67 -0.78 4.30 15.27
CA LYS A 67 -1.92 4.30 16.20
C LYS A 67 -3.03 3.35 15.74
N ILE A 68 -3.30 2.35 16.57
CA ILE A 68 -4.35 1.36 16.29
C ILE A 68 -5.75 1.99 16.27
N GLU A 69 -5.96 3.04 17.05
CA GLU A 69 -7.23 3.77 17.10
C GLU A 69 -7.57 4.41 15.76
N LEU A 70 -6.56 4.94 15.05
CA LEU A 70 -6.74 5.52 13.72
C LEU A 70 -7.01 4.45 12.66
N ALA A 71 -6.42 3.26 12.81
CA ALA A 71 -6.72 2.13 11.94
C ALA A 71 -8.16 1.63 12.13
N ILE A 72 -8.64 1.59 13.39
CA ILE A 72 -10.03 1.24 13.72
C ILE A 72 -11.00 2.29 13.17
N GLU A 73 -10.73 3.56 13.39
CA GLU A 73 -11.54 4.67 12.86
C GLU A 73 -11.62 4.62 11.34
N ALA A 74 -10.49 4.39 10.67
CA ALA A 74 -10.47 4.28 9.21
C ALA A 74 -11.25 3.06 8.69
N ARG A 75 -11.18 1.92 9.38
CA ARG A 75 -12.01 0.74 9.07
C ARG A 75 -13.49 1.09 9.16
N ASP A 76 -13.92 1.71 10.25
CA ASP A 76 -15.33 2.02 10.49
C ASP A 76 -15.83 3.07 9.47
N ALA A 77 -15.00 4.05 9.13
CA ALA A 77 -15.29 5.00 8.05
C ALA A 77 -15.43 4.31 6.69
N CYS A 78 -14.58 3.33 6.36
CA CYS A 78 -14.71 2.54 5.14
C CYS A 78 -16.01 1.73 5.09
N LEU A 79 -16.43 1.14 6.21
CA LEU A 79 -17.71 0.42 6.29
C LEU A 79 -18.89 1.36 6.00
N HIS A 80 -18.92 2.52 6.63
CA HIS A 80 -19.93 3.54 6.35
C HIS A 80 -19.86 4.06 4.91
N ALA A 81 -18.67 4.22 4.35
CA ALA A 81 -18.48 4.64 2.97
C ALA A 81 -18.98 3.59 1.96
N LEU A 82 -18.88 2.30 2.29
CA LEU A 82 -19.48 1.23 1.50
C LEU A 82 -21.01 1.26 1.58
N GLU A 83 -21.57 1.45 2.78
CA GLU A 83 -23.02 1.53 3.01
C GLU A 83 -23.66 2.70 2.24
N ASN A 84 -23.00 3.85 2.22
CA ASN A 84 -23.51 5.06 1.57
C ASN A 84 -23.07 5.22 0.10
N GLY A 85 -22.26 4.29 -0.42
CA GLY A 85 -21.82 4.25 -1.82
C GLY A 85 -20.68 5.21 -2.20
N THR A 86 -20.07 5.92 -1.23
CA THR A 86 -18.89 6.76 -1.50
C THR A 86 -17.62 5.94 -1.70
N LEU A 87 -17.59 4.70 -1.21
CA LEU A 87 -16.58 3.69 -1.54
C LEU A 87 -17.24 2.59 -2.38
N SER A 88 -16.66 2.30 -3.54
CA SER A 88 -17.18 1.28 -4.44
C SER A 88 -16.91 -0.14 -3.91
N SER A 89 -17.95 -0.96 -3.75
CA SER A 89 -17.82 -2.37 -3.39
C SER A 89 -16.99 -3.16 -4.41
N GLN A 90 -17.16 -2.86 -5.71
CA GLN A 90 -16.35 -3.46 -6.77
C GLN A 90 -14.87 -3.13 -6.58
N ARG A 91 -14.56 -1.88 -6.23
CA ARG A 91 -13.18 -1.47 -5.98
C ARG A 91 -12.55 -2.24 -4.83
N VAL A 92 -13.30 -2.45 -3.73
CA VAL A 92 -12.84 -3.25 -2.59
C VAL A 92 -12.63 -4.72 -3.00
N GLU A 93 -13.54 -5.30 -3.78
CA GLU A 93 -13.41 -6.67 -4.27
C GLU A 93 -12.14 -6.86 -5.12
N GLU A 94 -11.86 -5.93 -6.04
CA GLU A 94 -10.63 -5.95 -6.84
C GLU A 94 -9.36 -5.90 -5.98
N ALA A 95 -9.35 -5.08 -4.92
CA ALA A 95 -8.23 -5.02 -3.99
C ALA A 95 -8.02 -6.36 -3.27
N VAL A 96 -9.10 -6.94 -2.75
CA VAL A 96 -9.08 -8.23 -2.07
C VAL A 96 -8.58 -9.35 -2.99
N GLN A 97 -9.03 -9.37 -4.25
CA GLN A 97 -8.58 -10.36 -5.24
C GLN A 97 -7.06 -10.27 -5.47
N ARG A 98 -6.50 -9.06 -5.64
CA ARG A 98 -5.05 -8.87 -5.82
C ARG A 98 -4.26 -9.29 -4.58
N ILE A 99 -4.76 -8.96 -3.38
CA ILE A 99 -4.13 -9.35 -2.11
C ILE A 99 -4.13 -10.88 -1.96
N ASN A 100 -5.24 -11.54 -2.29
CA ASN A 100 -5.32 -13.00 -2.24
C ASN A 100 -4.38 -13.67 -3.24
N ALA A 101 -4.29 -13.14 -4.47
CA ALA A 101 -3.33 -13.63 -5.46
C ALA A 101 -1.88 -13.48 -4.96
N LEU A 102 -1.54 -12.35 -4.33
CA LEU A 102 -0.22 -12.14 -3.72
C LEU A 102 0.06 -13.16 -2.59
N ARG A 103 -0.92 -13.39 -1.70
CA ARG A 103 -0.79 -14.37 -0.60
C ARG A 103 -0.55 -15.77 -1.12
N GLN A 104 -1.31 -16.21 -2.12
CA GLN A 104 -1.14 -17.52 -2.76
C GLN A 104 0.25 -17.66 -3.39
N ALA A 105 0.68 -16.66 -4.16
CA ALA A 105 2.01 -16.66 -4.76
C ALA A 105 3.14 -16.68 -3.71
N HIS A 106 2.94 -16.03 -2.56
CA HIS A 106 3.91 -16.05 -1.47
C HIS A 106 4.00 -17.41 -0.78
N GLN A 107 2.86 -18.06 -0.51
CA GLN A 107 2.82 -19.39 0.09
C GLN A 107 3.57 -20.41 -0.76
N SER A 108 3.33 -20.44 -2.07
CA SER A 108 4.06 -21.31 -3.00
C SER A 108 5.57 -21.03 -3.02
N ARG A 109 6.01 -19.79 -2.78
CA ARG A 109 7.43 -19.44 -2.69
C ARG A 109 8.07 -19.85 -1.38
N GLN A 110 7.35 -19.80 -0.26
CA GLN A 110 7.87 -20.26 1.03
C GLN A 110 8.19 -21.76 1.01
N GLU A 111 7.37 -22.56 0.34
CA GLU A 111 7.65 -23.99 0.13
C GLU A 111 8.95 -24.25 -0.65
N LEU A 112 9.39 -23.27 -1.44
CA LEU A 112 10.60 -23.32 -2.26
C LEU A 112 11.77 -22.53 -1.65
N ALA A 113 11.57 -21.89 -0.49
CA ALA A 113 12.56 -20.98 0.07
C ALA A 113 13.76 -21.77 0.63
N PRO A 114 15.00 -21.30 0.40
CA PRO A 114 16.16 -21.88 1.07
C PRO A 114 16.01 -21.72 2.60
N PRO A 115 16.67 -22.59 3.40
CA PRO A 115 16.64 -22.47 4.84
C PRO A 115 17.14 -21.09 5.28
N PRO A 116 16.62 -20.55 6.40
CA PRO A 116 17.02 -19.24 6.89
C PRO A 116 18.54 -19.17 7.10
N VAL A 117 19.14 -18.08 6.62
CA VAL A 117 20.57 -17.76 6.79
C VAL A 117 20.87 -17.65 8.29
N LYS A 118 21.97 -18.23 8.75
CA LYS A 118 22.31 -18.26 10.18
C LYS A 118 22.81 -16.88 10.63
N GLU A 119 22.61 -16.55 11.90
CA GLU A 119 23.00 -15.25 12.49
C GLU A 119 24.46 -14.85 12.21
N ARG A 120 25.40 -15.83 12.26
CA ARG A 120 26.83 -15.63 11.95
C ARG A 120 27.09 -15.20 10.50
N ASP A 121 26.24 -15.60 9.57
CA ASP A 121 26.41 -15.28 8.16
C ASP A 121 25.98 -13.83 7.85
N TYR A 122 25.09 -13.23 8.68
CA TYR A 122 24.72 -11.81 8.55
C TYR A 122 25.88 -10.87 8.85
N ALA A 123 26.69 -11.15 9.87
CA ALA A 123 27.83 -10.32 10.21
C ALA A 123 28.85 -10.24 9.06
N LEU A 124 29.15 -11.40 8.45
CA LEU A 124 30.03 -11.50 7.29
C LEU A 124 29.44 -10.78 6.06
N LEU A 125 28.13 -10.93 5.82
CA LEU A 125 27.44 -10.22 4.75
C LEU A 125 27.48 -8.70 4.94
N VAL A 126 27.28 -8.22 6.17
CA VAL A 126 27.37 -6.79 6.50
C VAL A 126 28.79 -6.27 6.26
N GLU A 127 29.81 -6.98 6.72
CA GLU A 127 31.22 -6.61 6.48
C GLU A 127 31.54 -6.56 4.97
N GLU A 128 31.03 -7.51 4.19
CA GLU A 128 31.25 -7.55 2.75
C GLU A 128 30.53 -6.41 2.01
N ILE A 129 29.29 -6.09 2.39
CA ILE A 129 28.57 -4.92 1.86
C ILE A 129 29.35 -3.64 2.16
N LEU A 130 29.81 -3.47 3.40
CA LEU A 130 30.60 -2.30 3.81
C LEU A 130 31.91 -2.19 3.02
N ARG A 131 32.62 -3.30 2.83
CA ARG A 131 33.87 -3.37 2.04
C ARG A 131 33.68 -3.00 0.57
N THR A 132 32.53 -3.37 0.00
CA THR A 132 32.26 -3.17 -1.44
C THR A 132 31.63 -1.79 -1.73
N SER A 133 31.16 -1.09 -0.69
CA SER A 133 30.49 0.21 -0.80
C SER A 133 31.45 1.42 -0.63
N THR A 134 32.74 1.17 -0.48
CA THR A 134 33.84 2.16 -0.43
C THR A 134 34.77 2.00 -1.63
#